data_AF-A0A961LDA1-F1
#
_entry.id   AF-A0A961LDA1-F1
#
_cell.length_a   1.000
_cell.length_b   1.000
_cell.length_c   1.000
_cell.angle_alpha   90.00
_cell.angle_beta   90.00
_cell.angle_gamma   90.00
#
_symmetry.space_group_name_H-M   'P 1'
#
loop_
_entity.id
_entity.type
_entity.pdbx_description
1 polymer ?
#
loop_
_entity_poly.entity_id
_entity_poly.type
_entity_poly.pdbx_seq_one_letter_code
_entity_poly.pdbx_strand_id
1 'polypeptide(L)' 'MTTGQAPRRPFFRRKKSCPFTGDNAPKIDFKDTRLLQRYIS' A
#
# COMPACT_ATOMS: atom_id res chain seq x y z
N MET A 1 -1.09 6.89 -43.39
CA MET A 1 -2.14 6.63 -42.38
C MET A 1 -1.42 6.25 -41.10
N THR A 2 -1.44 7.11 -40.10
CA THR A 2 -0.55 7.07 -38.93
C THR A 2 -0.98 5.97 -37.95
N THR A 3 -0.03 5.14 -37.52
CA THR A 3 -0.24 4.11 -36.49
C THR A 3 -0.35 4.78 -35.12
N GLY A 4 -1.56 4.84 -34.56
CA GLY A 4 -1.80 5.33 -33.21
C GLY A 4 -1.26 4.37 -32.15
N GLN A 5 0.00 4.53 -31.76
CA GLN A 5 0.59 3.83 -30.62
C GLN A 5 -0.04 4.37 -29.33
N ALA A 6 -0.88 3.57 -28.66
CA ALA A 6 -1.39 3.91 -27.34
C ALA A 6 -0.23 4.15 -26.36
N PRO A 7 -0.24 5.25 -25.56
CA PRO A 7 0.83 5.52 -24.62
C PRO A 7 0.85 4.43 -23.54
N ARG A 8 2.00 3.74 -23.40
CA ARG A 8 2.24 2.79 -22.31
C ARG A 8 2.14 3.57 -21.00
N ARG A 9 1.03 3.38 -20.26
CA ARG A 9 0.78 4.01 -18.96
C ARG A 9 2.02 3.84 -18.08
N PRO A 10 2.76 4.91 -17.75
CA PRO A 10 3.94 4.78 -16.91
C PRO A 10 3.47 4.24 -15.56
N PHE A 11 4.23 3.26 -15.06
CA PHE A 11 4.05 2.54 -13.81
C PHE A 11 3.15 3.30 -12.84
N PHE A 12 1.96 2.77 -12.57
CA PHE A 12 1.13 3.30 -11.50
C PHE A 12 2.04 3.41 -10.27
N ARG A 13 2.32 4.63 -9.82
CA ARG A 13 2.91 4.85 -8.50
C ARG A 13 1.95 4.17 -7.54
N ARG A 14 2.30 2.98 -7.05
CA ARG A 14 1.53 2.26 -6.04
C ARG A 14 1.25 3.30 -4.95
N LYS A 15 -0.02 3.65 -4.77
CA LYS A 15 -0.42 4.54 -3.68
C LYS A 15 0.18 3.94 -2.41
N LYS A 16 0.85 4.75 -1.61
CA LYS A 16 1.40 4.30 -0.32
C LYS A 16 0.22 3.83 0.52
N SER A 17 0.02 2.52 0.61
CA SER A 17 -1.02 1.93 1.44
C SER A 17 -0.47 1.84 2.84
N CYS A 18 -0.81 2.81 3.68
CA CYS A 18 -0.59 2.66 5.11
C CYS A 18 -1.62 1.65 5.64
N PRO A 19 -1.20 0.54 6.27
CA PRO A 19 -2.14 -0.44 6.82
C PRO A 19 -2.97 0.13 7.99
N PHE A 20 -2.62 1.31 8.49
CA PHE A 20 -3.24 1.95 9.65
C PHE A 20 -4.19 3.13 9.30
N THR A 21 -4.34 3.48 8.02
CA THR A 21 -5.07 4.70 7.60
C THR A 21 -6.41 4.39 6.91
N GLY A 22 -7.01 3.22 7.16
CA GLY A 22 -8.31 2.82 6.62
C GLY A 22 -9.34 2.55 7.71
N ASP A 23 -10.62 2.52 7.35
CA ASP A 23 -11.73 2.34 8.31
C ASP A 23 -11.68 0.98 9.05
N ASN A 24 -11.01 -0.02 8.46
CA ASN A 24 -10.76 -1.33 9.07
C ASN A 24 -9.29 -1.53 9.49
N ALA A 25 -8.59 -0.43 9.80
CA ALA A 25 -7.21 -0.49 10.27
C ALA A 25 -7.13 -1.16 11.64
N PRO A 26 -6.10 -2.00 11.89
CA PRO A 26 -5.84 -2.53 13.21
C PRO A 26 -5.37 -1.39 14.12
N LYS A 27 -5.97 -1.28 15.30
CA LYS A 27 -5.51 -0.35 16.34
C LYS A 27 -4.16 -0.83 16.88
N ILE A 28 -3.19 0.08 16.96
CA ILE A 28 -1.87 -0.24 17.50
C ILE A 28 -1.93 -0.08 19.01
N ASP A 29 -1.84 -1.21 19.71
CA ASP A 29 -1.62 -1.24 21.15
C ASP A 29 -0.25 -1.84 21.44
N PHE A 30 0.48 -1.24 22.39
CA PHE A 30 1.83 -1.71 22.76
C PHE A 30 1.84 -3.09 23.43
N LYS A 31 0.68 -3.55 23.91
CA LYS A 31 0.50 -4.87 24.52
C LYS A 31 0.32 -5.98 23.48
N ASP A 32 -0.03 -5.63 22.25
CA ASP A 32 -0.28 -6.61 21.20
C ASP A 32 1.03 -7.02 20.51
N THR A 33 1.69 -8.00 21.11
CA THR A 33 2.98 -8.51 20.65
C THR A 33 2.88 -9.15 19.26
N ARG A 34 1.72 -9.71 18.88
CA ARG A 34 1.52 -10.35 17.58
C ARG A 34 1.47 -9.33 16.44
N LEU A 35 0.85 -8.17 16.68
CA LEU A 35 0.85 -7.06 15.73
C LEU A 35 2.25 -6.50 15.57
N LEU A 36 2.94 -6.23 16.69
CA LEU A 36 4.28 -5.63 16.68
C LEU A 36 5.32 -6.53 16.00
N GLN A 37 5.28 -7.85 16.27
CA GLN A 37 6.19 -8.82 15.65
C GLN A 37 6.13 -8.83 14.11
N ARG A 38 4.99 -8.48 13.50
CA ARG A 38 4.83 -8.45 12.03
C ARG A 38 5.64 -7.32 11.35
N TYR A 39 6.01 -6.27 12.09
CA TYR A 39 6.63 -5.06 11.55
C TYR A 39 8.04 -4.79 12.09
N ILE A 40 8.60 -5.71 12.89
CA ILE A 40 9.99 -5.70 13.34
C ILE A 40 10.79 -6.60 12.37
N SER A 41 11.82 -6.06 11.70
CA SER A 41 12.77 -6.82 10.85
C SER A 41 14.09 -7.07 11.57
#